data_AF-A0A7K2FAH5-F1
#
_entry.id   AF-A0A7K2FAH5-F1
#
_cell.length_a   1.000
_cell.length_b   1.000
_cell.length_c   1.000
_cell.angle_alpha   90.00
_cell.angle_beta   90.00
_cell.angle_gamma   90.00
#
_symmetry.space_group_name_H-M   'P 1'
#
loop_
_entity.id
_entity.type
_entity.pdbx_description
1 polymer ?
#
loop_
_entity_poly.entity_id
_entity_poly.type
_entity_poly.pdbx_seq_one_letter_code
_entity_poly.pdbx_strand_id
1 'polypeptide(L)'
;MFGMIVMGALFLLIALAIALAVLGVHALLLGRLPGHRLPRLVRQPRVWGAGALLMVVSWNQGSPTLLAIGIGLVALGHVMKPAR
;
A
#
# COMPACT_ATOMS: atom_id res chain seq x y z
N MET A 1 -5.00 10.40 -29.59
CA MET A 1 -4.32 10.87 -28.36
C MET A 1 -4.96 10.32 -27.09
N PHE A 2 -6.27 10.46 -26.89
CA PHE A 2 -6.98 9.97 -25.69
C PHE A 2 -6.65 8.51 -25.32
N GLY A 3 -6.73 7.57 -26.27
CA GLY A 3 -6.43 6.15 -26.00
C GLY A 3 -5.00 5.88 -25.53
N MET A 4 -4.00 6.63 -26.01
CA MET A 4 -2.61 6.49 -25.56
C MET A 4 -2.43 7.00 -24.12
N ILE A 5 -3.13 8.09 -23.77
CA ILE A 5 -3.13 8.65 -22.40
C ILE A 5 -3.76 7.64 -21.43
N VAL A 6 -4.90 7.05 -21.81
CA VAL A 6 -5.58 6.03 -20.99
C VAL A 6 -4.70 4.80 -20.78
N MET A 7 -4.07 4.29 -21.84
CA MET A 7 -3.16 3.14 -21.73
C MET A 7 -1.93 3.43 -20.87
N GLY A 8 -1.33 4.61 -21.04
CA GLY A 8 -0.21 5.04 -20.20
C GLY A 8 -0.59 5.16 -18.72
N ALA A 9 -1.75 5.76 -18.43
CA ALA A 9 -2.27 5.88 -17.06
C ALA A 9 -2.56 4.51 -16.43
N LEU A 10 -3.15 3.59 -17.20
CA LEU A 10 -3.41 2.23 -16.75
C LEU A 10 -2.11 1.49 -16.42
N PHE A 11 -1.10 1.59 -17.29
CA PHE A 11 0.21 0.96 -17.06
C PHE A 11 0.89 1.52 -15.80
N LEU A 12 0.82 2.83 -15.59
CA LEU A 12 1.34 3.47 -14.39
C LEU A 12 0.62 3.00 -13.12
N LEU A 13 -0.71 2.90 -13.16
CA LEU A 13 -1.51 2.38 -12.05
C LEU A 13 -1.15 0.93 -11.71
N ILE A 14 -0.96 0.09 -12.73
CA ILE A 14 -0.54 -1.30 -12.56
C ILE A 14 0.85 -1.36 -11.92
N ALA A 15 1.81 -0.59 -12.45
CA ALA A 15 3.16 -0.54 -11.89
C ALA A 15 3.16 -0.06 -10.43
N LEU A 16 2.35 0.94 -10.10
CA LEU A 16 2.19 1.44 -8.74
C LEU A 16 1.56 0.39 -7.82
N ALA A 17 0.55 -0.33 -8.29
CA ALA A 17 -0.10 -1.41 -7.55
C ALA A 17 0.88 -2.56 -7.26
N ILE A 18 1.71 -2.95 -8.23
CA ILE A 18 2.75 -3.96 -8.05
C ILE A 18 3.78 -3.48 -7.02
N ALA A 19 4.24 -2.24 -7.13
CA ALA A 19 5.18 -1.68 -6.16
C ALA A 19 4.60 -1.66 -4.73
N LEU A 20 3.33 -1.25 -4.58
CA LEU A 20 2.59 -1.28 -3.31
C LEU A 20 2.45 -2.70 -2.77
N ALA A 21 2.16 -3.69 -3.62
CA ALA A 21 2.06 -5.09 -3.22
C ALA A 21 3.40 -5.63 -2.71
N VAL A 22 4.49 -5.41 -3.47
CA VAL A 22 5.84 -5.84 -3.08
C VAL A 22 6.25 -5.18 -1.77
N LEU A 23 6.04 -3.86 -1.66
CA LEU A 23 6.39 -3.09 -0.47
C LEU A 23 5.54 -3.51 0.73
N GLY A 24 4.26 -3.78 0.52
CA GLY A 24 3.32 -4.26 1.52
C GLY A 24 3.70 -5.65 2.05
N VAL A 25 3.99 -6.60 1.15
CA VAL A 25 4.49 -7.95 1.51
C VAL A 25 5.80 -7.84 2.28
N HIS A 26 6.73 -7.00 1.82
CA HIS A 26 8.01 -6.81 2.47
C HIS A 26 7.83 -6.22 3.88
N ALA A 27 7.02 -5.18 4.03
CA ALA A 27 6.74 -4.54 5.31
C ALA A 27 5.97 -5.46 6.28
N LEU A 28 5.06 -6.29 5.76
CA LEU A 28 4.30 -7.27 6.52
C LEU A 28 5.22 -8.37 7.07
N LEU A 29 6.04 -8.97 6.19
CA LEU A 29 6.91 -10.11 6.53
C LEU A 29 8.09 -9.69 7.41
N LEU A 30 8.83 -8.66 7.01
CA LEU A 30 10.05 -8.25 7.71
C LEU A 30 9.79 -7.28 8.85
N GLY A 31 8.58 -6.72 8.95
CA GLY A 31 8.25 -5.66 9.90
C GLY A 31 9.08 -4.39 9.70
N ARG A 32 9.71 -4.23 8.53
CA ARG A 32 10.64 -3.15 8.20
C ARG A 32 10.40 -2.70 6.76
N LEU A 33 10.42 -1.39 6.55
CA LEU A 33 10.32 -0.81 5.21
C LEU A 33 11.73 -0.62 4.63
N PRO A 34 11.92 -0.86 3.32
CA PRO A 34 13.21 -0.69 2.67
C PRO A 34 13.58 0.80 2.57
N GLY A 35 14.86 1.11 2.81
CA GLY A 35 15.42 2.47 2.73
C GLY A 35 15.39 3.28 4.03
N HIS A 36 16.11 4.40 4.05
CA HIS A 36 16.26 5.25 5.25
C HIS A 36 15.10 6.23 5.47
N ARG A 37 14.32 6.58 4.44
CA ARG A 37 13.27 7.61 4.52
C ARG A 37 11.88 7.07 4.90
N LEU A 38 11.53 5.86 4.46
CA LEU A 38 10.22 5.25 4.76
C LEU A 38 10.00 4.93 6.25
N PRO A 39 11.00 4.41 7.00
CA PRO A 39 10.85 4.16 8.43
C PRO A 39 10.58 5.42 9.27
N ARG A 40 10.96 6.61 8.76
CA ARG A 40 10.63 7.89 9.43
C ARG A 40 9.16 8.27 9.31
N LEU A 41 8.50 7.84 8.23
CA LEU A 41 7.12 8.18 7.92
C LEU A 41 6.16 7.14 8.49
N VAL A 42 6.51 5.85 8.45
CA VAL A 42 5.66 4.75 8.88
C VAL A 42 6.19 4.18 10.19
N ARG A 43 5.43 4.35 11.26
CA ARG A 43 5.79 3.91 12.61
C ARG A 43 5.49 2.44 12.88
N GLN A 44 4.48 1.87 12.21
CA GLN A 44 4.17 0.44 12.24
C GLN A 44 4.15 -0.15 10.83
N PRO A 45 5.30 -0.66 10.33
CA PRO A 45 5.44 -1.20 8.98
C PRO A 45 4.49 -2.37 8.69
N ARG A 46 4.21 -3.23 9.67
CA ARG A 46 3.34 -4.39 9.50
C ARG A 46 1.90 -4.00 9.20
N VAL A 47 1.34 -3.09 10.01
CA VAL A 47 -0.03 -2.59 9.86
C VAL A 47 -0.17 -1.83 8.54
N TRP A 48 0.84 -1.03 8.20
CA TRP A 48 0.91 -0.35 6.91
C TRP A 48 0.92 -1.34 5.74
N GLY A 49 1.73 -2.40 5.81
CA GLY A 49 1.83 -3.41 4.76
C GLY A 49 0.54 -4.21 4.59
N ALA A 50 -0.18 -4.51 5.68
CA ALA A 50 -1.50 -5.13 5.63
C ALA A 50 -2.52 -4.24 4.91
N GLY A 51 -2.53 -2.94 5.22
CA GLY A 51 -3.41 -1.97 4.54
C GLY A 51 -3.10 -1.83 3.05
N ALA A 52 -1.82 -1.79 2.68
CA ALA A 52 -1.40 -1.74 1.28
C ALA A 52 -1.83 -2.98 0.49
N LEU A 53 -1.68 -4.17 1.07
CA LEU A 53 -2.17 -5.42 0.47
C LEU A 53 -3.70 -5.43 0.34
N LEU A 54 -4.42 -4.94 1.35
CA LEU A 54 -5.87 -4.83 1.31
C LEU A 54 -6.36 -3.90 0.19
N MET A 55 -5.67 -2.77 -0.05
CA MET A 55 -5.98 -1.90 -1.19
C MET A 55 -5.83 -2.64 -2.52
N VAL A 56 -4.72 -3.37 -2.72
CA VAL A 56 -4.49 -4.14 -3.95
C VAL A 56 -5.55 -5.23 -4.14
N VAL A 57 -5.89 -5.95 -3.08
CA VAL A 57 -6.95 -6.98 -3.11
C VAL A 57 -8.32 -6.36 -3.37
N SER A 58 -8.60 -5.19 -2.79
CA SER A 58 -9.87 -4.48 -2.98
C SER A 58 -10.07 -4.04 -4.43
N TRP A 59 -8.98 -3.67 -5.12
CA TRP A 59 -9.01 -3.33 -6.55
C TRP A 59 -9.42 -4.54 -7.39
N ASN A 60 -8.90 -5.73 -7.07
CA ASN A 60 -9.26 -6.97 -7.76
C ASN A 60 -10.70 -7.40 -7.48
N GLN A 61 -11.20 -7.17 -6.28
CA GLN A 61 -12.58 -7.53 -5.90
C GLN A 61 -13.62 -6.44 -6.21
N GLY A 62 -13.20 -5.24 -6.63
CA GLY A 62 -14.09 -4.10 -6.81
C GLY A 62 -14.82 -3.67 -5.54
N SER A 63 -14.29 -4.00 -4.36
CA SER A 63 -14.98 -3.79 -3.09
C SER A 63 -14.56 -2.48 -2.42
N PRO A 64 -15.45 -1.46 -2.37
CA PRO A 64 -15.13 -0.18 -1.73
C PRO A 64 -14.95 -0.31 -0.22
N THR A 65 -15.56 -1.30 0.41
CA THR A 65 -15.43 -1.58 1.85
C THR A 65 -14.02 -2.06 2.19
N LEU A 66 -13.49 -3.00 1.42
CA LEU A 66 -12.11 -3.48 1.57
C LEU A 66 -11.10 -2.34 1.33
N LEU A 67 -11.39 -1.47 0.37
CA LEU A 67 -10.57 -0.29 0.08
C LEU A 67 -10.55 0.67 1.28
N ALA A 68 -11.72 0.99 1.86
CA ALA A 68 -11.81 1.85 3.04
C ALA A 68 -11.05 1.29 4.25
N ILE A 69 -11.14 -0.02 4.48
CA ILE A 69 -10.38 -0.72 5.53
C ILE A 69 -8.88 -0.65 5.25
N GLY A 70 -8.47 -0.87 4.00
CA GLY A 70 -7.07 -0.75 3.57
C GLY A 70 -6.50 0.65 3.82
N ILE A 71 -7.26 1.70 3.46
CA ILE A 71 -6.91 3.11 3.74
C ILE A 71 -6.75 3.34 5.24
N GLY A 72 -7.70 2.85 6.05
CA GLY A 72 -7.65 2.98 7.51
C GLY A 72 -6.41 2.34 8.11
N LEU A 73 -6.04 1.14 7.66
CA LEU A 73 -4.84 0.42 8.11
C LEU A 73 -3.55 1.13 7.70
N VAL A 74 -3.48 1.64 6.47
CA VAL A 74 -2.33 2.46 6.02
C VAL A 74 -2.18 3.68 6.91
N ALA A 75 -3.27 4.41 7.19
CA ALA A 75 -3.27 5.57 8.07
C ALA A 75 -2.85 5.21 9.51
N LEU A 76 -3.37 4.09 10.05
CA LEU A 76 -2.97 3.55 11.35
C LEU A 76 -1.46 3.24 11.39
N GLY A 77 -0.89 2.70 10.32
CA GLY A 77 0.55 2.44 10.19
C GLY A 77 1.42 3.70 10.35
N HIS A 78 0.88 4.89 10.03
CA HIS A 78 1.56 6.17 10.23
C HIS A 78 1.40 6.71 11.66
N VAL A 79 0.21 6.56 12.26
CA VAL A 79 -0.15 7.19 13.54
C VAL A 79 0.23 6.33 14.75
N MET A 80 0.08 5.01 14.66
CA MET A 80 0.34 4.10 15.77
C MET A 80 1.80 4.19 16.22
N LYS A 81 2.02 4.38 17.53
CA LYS A 81 3.35 4.25 18.10
C LYS A 81 3.83 2.79 17.96
N PRO A 82 5.13 2.55 17.72
CA PRO A 82 5.69 1.20 17.74
C PRO A 82 5.32 0.55 19.07
N ALA A 83 4.69 -0.63 19.03
CA ALA A 83 4.51 -1.43 20.23
C ALA A 83 5.93 -1.82 20.69
N ARG A 84 6.26 -1.41 21.91
CA ARG A 84 7.59 -1.53 22.52
C ARG A 84 7.89 -2.98 22.87
#